data_AF-A0A1M4Z4N0-F1
#
_entry.id   AF-A0A1M4Z4N0-F1
#
_cell.length_a   1.000
_cell.length_b   1.000
_cell.length_c   1.000
_cell.angle_alpha   90.00
_cell.angle_beta   90.00
_cell.angle_gamma   90.00
#
_symmetry.space_group_name_H-M   'P 1'
#
loop_
_entity.id
_entity.type
_entity.pdbx_description
1 polymer ?
#
loop_
_entity_poly.entity_id
_entity_poly.type
_entity_poly.pdbx_seq_one_letter_code
_entity_poly.pdbx_strand_id
1 'polypeptide(L)'
;MNWLDLTFLLLALLSVVVGAWRGFVFECISLAGWIAGFWVALHWGPVWGSQIPWDGIGEQPKRVAGMVLAFVLAMFASSLLASWTRKFIRAIGMRAADRAVGAGFGLVRVLLVGVGLAVVLHAMQWNEQPWWQQASVSMPFDTARLELMEWFPQWKILQPPEQPPVIVPSAAQAELFLRR
;
A
#
# COMPACT_ATOMS: atom_id res chain seq x y z
N MET A 1 -10.97 -19.25 -12.39
CA MET A 1 -10.47 -17.90 -12.70
C MET A 1 -11.65 -16.95 -12.80
N ASN A 2 -11.76 -16.04 -11.86
CA ASN A 2 -12.81 -15.02 -11.83
C ASN A 2 -12.26 -13.65 -12.29
N TRP A 3 -13.08 -12.60 -12.17
CA TRP A 3 -12.69 -11.24 -12.56
C TRP A 3 -11.51 -10.68 -11.76
N LEU A 4 -11.33 -11.13 -10.51
CA LEU A 4 -10.23 -10.70 -9.64
C LEU A 4 -8.89 -11.24 -10.16
N ASP A 5 -8.86 -12.51 -10.57
CA ASP A 5 -7.67 -13.12 -11.19
C ASP A 5 -7.24 -12.35 -12.44
N LEU A 6 -8.21 -12.00 -13.31
CA LEU A 6 -7.95 -11.23 -14.52
C LEU A 6 -7.44 -9.83 -14.21
N THR A 7 -7.98 -9.19 -13.16
CA THR A 7 -7.55 -7.87 -12.70
C THR A 7 -6.11 -7.91 -12.22
N PHE A 8 -5.74 -8.89 -11.38
CA PHE A 8 -4.37 -9.03 -10.89
C PHE A 8 -3.38 -9.41 -12.00
N LEU A 9 -3.80 -10.25 -12.95
CA LEU A 9 -2.97 -10.56 -14.12
C LEU A 9 -2.70 -9.32 -14.96
N LEU A 10 -3.73 -8.50 -15.23
CA LEU A 10 -3.57 -7.25 -15.96
C LEU A 10 -2.69 -6.25 -15.20
N LEU A 11 -2.90 -6.12 -13.88
CA LEU A 11 -2.06 -5.28 -13.03
C LEU A 11 -0.61 -5.75 -13.05
N ALA A 12 -0.35 -7.06 -12.94
CA ALA A 12 0.99 -7.63 -13.00
C ALA A 12 1.66 -7.32 -14.35
N LEU A 13 0.96 -7.55 -15.46
CA LEU A 13 1.46 -7.27 -16.80
C LEU A 13 1.77 -5.79 -16.99
N LEU A 14 0.83 -4.89 -16.66
CA LEU A 14 1.05 -3.45 -16.75
C LEU A 14 2.19 -3.00 -15.86
N SER A 15 2.26 -3.51 -14.63
CA SER A 15 3.30 -3.18 -13.68
C SER A 15 4.70 -3.59 -14.18
N VAL A 16 4.82 -4.79 -14.77
CA VAL A 16 6.03 -5.28 -15.41
C VAL A 16 6.42 -4.40 -16.60
N VAL A 17 5.47 -4.07 -17.48
CA VAL A 17 5.73 -3.23 -18.66
C VAL A 17 6.17 -1.84 -18.25
N VAL A 18 5.49 -1.25 -17.25
CA VAL A 18 5.82 0.07 -16.71
C VAL A 18 7.22 0.04 -16.07
N GLY A 19 7.54 -0.97 -15.27
CA GLY A 19 8.85 -1.14 -14.66
C GLY A 19 9.95 -1.36 -15.71
N ALA A 20 9.68 -2.18 -16.72
CA ALA A 20 10.55 -2.38 -17.86
C ALA A 20 10.73 -1.10 -18.68
N TRP A 21 9.74 -0.21 -18.76
CA TRP A 21 9.87 1.04 -19.50
C TRP A 21 10.62 2.11 -18.70
N ARG A 22 10.23 2.31 -17.43
CA ARG A 22 10.73 3.39 -16.58
C ARG A 22 12.11 3.11 -16.01
N GLY A 23 12.41 1.84 -15.73
CA GLY A 23 13.62 1.40 -15.04
C GLY A 23 13.46 1.38 -13.52
N PHE A 24 14.14 0.46 -12.85
CA PHE A 24 14.09 0.27 -11.40
C PHE A 24 14.46 1.54 -10.62
N VAL A 25 15.59 2.17 -10.97
CA VAL A 25 16.08 3.34 -10.22
C VAL A 25 15.09 4.49 -10.29
N PHE A 26 14.43 4.66 -11.44
CA PHE A 26 13.38 5.67 -11.58
C PHE A 26 12.20 5.36 -10.66
N GLU A 27 11.78 4.10 -10.57
CA GLU A 27 10.71 3.69 -9.66
C GLU A 27 11.09 3.93 -8.19
N CYS A 28 12.32 3.61 -7.78
CA CYS A 28 12.80 3.87 -6.42
C CYS A 28 12.80 5.36 -6.08
N ILE A 29 13.33 6.22 -6.96
CA ILE A 29 13.34 7.67 -6.72
C ILE A 29 11.91 8.22 -6.70
N SER A 30 11.03 7.72 -7.57
CA SER A 30 9.63 8.12 -7.58
C SER A 30 8.92 7.74 -6.28
N LEU A 31 9.15 6.54 -5.78
CA LEU A 31 8.55 6.05 -4.53
C LEU A 31 9.11 6.80 -3.31
N ALA A 32 10.43 6.99 -3.26
CA ALA A 32 11.07 7.81 -2.24
C ALA A 32 10.57 9.26 -2.27
N GLY A 33 10.31 9.80 -3.47
CA GLY A 33 9.72 11.12 -3.67
C GLY A 33 8.32 11.24 -3.06
N TRP A 34 7.48 10.21 -3.17
CA TRP A 34 6.17 10.19 -2.49
C TRP A 34 6.32 10.22 -0.97
N ILE A 35 7.19 9.38 -0.40
CA ILE A 35 7.44 9.33 1.06
C ILE A 35 7.99 10.66 1.56
N ALA A 36 9.04 11.17 0.91
CA ALA A 36 9.65 12.45 1.23
C ALA A 36 8.65 13.60 1.06
N GLY A 37 7.82 13.56 0.02
CA GLY A 37 6.80 14.56 -0.25
C GLY A 37 5.75 14.63 0.85
N PHE A 38 5.23 13.50 1.31
CA PHE A 38 4.33 13.47 2.47
C PHE A 38 5.02 13.97 3.73
N TRP A 39 6.24 13.51 4.00
CA TRP A 39 6.99 13.96 5.16
C TRP A 39 7.21 15.49 5.12
N VAL A 40 7.61 16.04 3.97
CA VAL A 40 7.80 17.48 3.78
C VAL A 40 6.49 18.24 3.95
N ALA A 41 5.40 17.75 3.36
CA ALA A 41 4.08 18.36 3.45
C ALA A 41 3.57 18.41 4.90
N LEU A 42 3.76 17.34 5.67
CA LEU A 42 3.33 17.28 7.07
C LEU A 42 4.15 18.22 7.97
N HIS A 43 5.46 18.36 7.73
CA HIS A 43 6.36 19.13 8.60
C HIS A 43 6.44 20.62 8.24
N TRP A 44 6.58 20.96 6.96
CA TRP A 44 6.74 22.35 6.51
C TRP A 44 5.47 22.96 5.91
N GLY A 45 4.52 22.15 5.46
CA GLY A 45 3.26 22.62 4.88
C GLY A 45 2.50 23.62 5.77
N PRO A 46 2.31 23.34 7.08
CA PRO A 46 1.64 24.28 7.97
C PRO A 46 2.35 25.64 8.09
N VAL A 47 3.69 25.63 8.09
CA VAL A 47 4.52 26.85 8.19
C VAL A 47 4.42 27.68 6.92
N TRP A 48 4.44 27.05 5.75
CA TRP A 48 4.29 27.75 4.47
C TRP A 48 2.86 28.25 4.27
N GLY A 49 1.88 27.50 4.77
CA GLY A 49 0.47 27.87 4.72
C GLY A 49 0.14 29.14 5.50
N SER A 50 0.74 29.34 6.69
CA SER A 50 0.50 30.53 7.51
C SER A 50 1.09 31.81 6.91
N GLN A 51 2.02 31.69 5.96
CA GLN A 51 2.62 32.82 5.24
C GLN A 51 1.80 33.28 4.03
N ILE A 52 0.75 32.53 3.65
CA ILE A 52 -0.09 32.88 2.50
C ILE A 52 -0.98 34.08 2.87
N PRO A 53 -0.86 35.23 2.16
CA PRO A 53 -1.62 36.44 2.44
C PRO A 53 -3.04 36.33 1.86
N TRP A 54 -3.80 35.34 2.34
CA TRP A 54 -5.21 35.15 2.01
C TRP A 54 -6.07 35.68 3.14
N ASP A 55 -6.42 36.95 3.03
CA ASP A 55 -7.33 37.58 3.98
C ASP A 55 -8.75 37.01 3.81
N GLY A 56 -9.44 36.77 4.92
CA GLY A 56 -10.80 36.22 4.94
C GLY A 56 -10.91 34.69 4.84
N ILE A 57 -9.80 33.96 4.64
CA ILE A 57 -9.78 32.49 4.67
C ILE A 57 -9.28 32.01 6.04
N GLY A 58 -9.99 31.05 6.66
CA GLY A 58 -9.63 30.48 7.96
C GLY A 58 -8.27 29.77 7.97
N GLU A 59 -7.74 29.55 9.18
CA GLU A 59 -6.42 28.93 9.41
C GLU A 59 -6.30 27.52 8.82
N GLN A 60 -7.36 26.73 8.88
CA GLN A 60 -7.33 25.33 8.43
C GLN A 60 -7.17 25.20 6.90
N PRO A 61 -7.95 25.91 6.05
CA PRO A 61 -7.70 25.93 4.61
C PRO A 61 -6.29 26.42 4.23
N LYS A 62 -5.75 27.43 4.92
CA LYS A 62 -4.38 27.93 4.68
C LYS A 62 -3.33 26.85 4.95
N ARG A 63 -3.44 26.13 6.07
CA ARG A 63 -2.56 24.99 6.39
C ARG A 63 -2.63 23.92 5.31
N VAL A 64 -3.83 23.52 4.90
CA VAL A 64 -4.00 22.51 3.84
C VAL A 64 -3.39 22.98 2.52
N ALA A 65 -3.59 24.25 2.14
CA ALA A 65 -2.97 24.82 0.94
C ALA A 65 -1.43 24.78 1.01
N GLY A 66 -0.84 25.12 2.15
CA GLY A 66 0.60 25.02 2.37
C GLY A 66 1.13 23.58 2.30
N MET A 67 0.39 22.61 2.83
CA MET A 67 0.73 21.18 2.72
C MET A 67 0.69 20.70 1.26
N VAL A 68 -0.33 21.08 0.51
CA VAL A 68 -0.45 20.75 -0.92
C VAL A 68 0.71 21.37 -1.69
N LEU A 69 1.03 22.65 -1.45
CA LEU A 69 2.16 23.33 -2.07
C LEU A 69 3.49 22.61 -1.78
N ALA A 70 3.74 22.30 -0.50
CA ALA A 70 4.93 21.59 -0.06
C ALA A 70 5.07 20.20 -0.69
N PHE A 71 3.96 19.46 -0.75
CA PHE A 71 3.90 18.16 -1.43
C PHE A 71 4.25 18.29 -2.92
N VAL A 72 3.63 19.23 -3.63
CA VAL A 72 3.84 19.44 -5.07
C VAL A 72 5.28 19.84 -5.37
N LEU A 73 5.88 20.74 -4.58
CA LEU A 73 7.27 21.15 -4.74
C LEU A 73 8.24 20.00 -4.51
N ALA A 74 7.99 19.17 -3.49
CA ALA A 74 8.80 17.98 -3.24
C ALA A 74 8.69 16.95 -4.39
N MET A 75 7.47 16.71 -4.89
CA MET A 75 7.23 15.83 -6.04
C MET A 75 7.86 16.34 -7.33
N PHE A 76 7.89 17.66 -7.52
CA PHE A 76 8.59 18.28 -8.63
C PHE A 76 10.10 18.06 -8.53
N ALA A 77 10.68 18.30 -7.35
CA ALA A 77 12.11 18.08 -7.11
C ALA A 77 12.52 16.62 -7.30
N SER A 78 11.72 15.66 -6.80
CA SER A 78 11.99 14.22 -6.99
C SER A 78 11.90 13.81 -8.46
N SER A 79 10.97 14.39 -9.22
CA SER A 79 10.81 14.14 -10.65
C SER A 79 12.00 14.67 -11.45
N LEU A 80 12.54 15.82 -11.07
CA LEU A 80 13.76 16.38 -11.66
C LEU A 80 14.96 15.47 -11.39
N LEU A 81 15.13 15.03 -10.14
CA LEU A 81 16.19 14.10 -9.73
C LEU A 81 16.10 12.76 -10.48
N ALA A 82 14.89 12.20 -10.61
CA ALA A 82 14.65 10.96 -11.35
C ALA A 82 15.02 11.12 -12.83
N SER A 83 14.69 12.27 -13.42
CA SER A 83 15.02 12.59 -14.82
C SER A 83 16.53 12.70 -15.05
N TRP A 84 17.26 13.31 -14.11
CA TRP A 84 18.73 13.39 -14.17
C TRP A 84 19.36 12.01 -14.02
N THR A 85 18.91 11.22 -13.05
CA THR A 85 19.41 9.86 -12.82
C THR A 85 19.22 8.98 -14.04
N ARG A 86 18.09 9.12 -14.74
CA ARG A 86 17.85 8.42 -16.01
C ARG A 86 18.88 8.77 -17.09
N LYS A 87 19.38 10.01 -17.13
CA LYS A 87 20.47 10.39 -18.05
C LYS A 87 21.79 9.73 -17.64
N PHE A 88 22.10 9.72 -16.35
CA PHE A 88 23.30 9.04 -15.82
C PHE A 88 23.32 7.54 -16.13
N ILE A 89 22.21 6.83 -15.90
CA ILE A 89 22.09 5.39 -16.20
C ILE A 89 22.33 5.11 -17.69
N ARG A 90 21.88 6.00 -18.57
CA ARG A 90 22.16 5.89 -20.01
C ARG A 90 23.64 6.13 -20.32
N ALA A 91 24.25 7.12 -19.67
CA ALA A 91 25.65 7.47 -19.89
C ALA A 91 26.60 6.30 -19.53
N ILE A 92 26.29 5.55 -18.46
CA ILE A 92 27.08 4.38 -18.04
C ILE A 92 26.68 3.07 -18.74
N GLY A 93 25.77 3.11 -19.73
CA GLY A 93 25.35 1.93 -20.50
C GLY A 93 24.47 0.91 -19.75
N MET A 94 24.10 1.16 -18.49
CA MET A 94 23.37 0.22 -17.63
C MET A 94 21.85 0.19 -17.88
N ARG A 95 21.38 0.81 -18.96
CA ARG A 95 19.94 0.93 -19.26
C ARG A 95 19.23 -0.43 -19.37
N ALA A 96 19.87 -1.46 -19.93
CA ALA A 96 19.25 -2.77 -20.08
C ALA A 96 19.03 -3.45 -18.71
N ALA A 97 20.06 -3.44 -17.86
CA ALA A 97 19.99 -4.00 -16.51
C ALA A 97 18.93 -3.27 -15.65
N ASP A 98 18.94 -1.94 -15.65
CA ASP A 98 17.96 -1.13 -14.90
C ASP A 98 16.51 -1.43 -15.32
N ARG A 99 16.26 -1.66 -16.61
CA ARG A 99 14.94 -2.04 -17.13
C ARG A 99 14.55 -3.48 -16.76
N ALA A 100 15.49 -4.41 -16.81
CA ALA A 100 15.24 -5.80 -16.42
C ALA A 100 14.90 -5.91 -14.92
N VAL A 101 15.66 -5.24 -14.06
CA VAL A 101 15.35 -5.17 -12.62
C VAL A 101 14.03 -4.43 -12.40
N GLY A 102 13.75 -3.38 -13.19
CA GLY A 102 12.48 -2.66 -13.13
C GLY A 102 11.28 -3.55 -13.45
N ALA A 103 11.40 -4.45 -14.43
CA ALA A 103 10.38 -5.45 -14.75
C ALA A 103 10.11 -6.37 -13.55
N GLY A 104 11.16 -6.90 -12.92
CA GLY A 104 11.05 -7.73 -11.71
C GLY A 104 10.44 -6.98 -10.52
N PHE A 105 10.85 -5.73 -10.30
CA PHE A 105 10.25 -4.87 -9.28
C PHE A 105 8.76 -4.62 -9.55
N GLY A 106 8.36 -4.52 -10.82
CA GLY A 106 6.95 -4.47 -11.21
C GLY A 106 6.14 -5.67 -10.73
N LEU A 107 6.69 -6.89 -10.80
CA LEU A 107 6.03 -8.08 -10.23
C LEU A 107 5.91 -7.97 -8.71
N VAL A 108 7.03 -7.67 -8.04
CA VAL A 108 7.08 -7.53 -6.58
C VAL A 108 6.05 -6.51 -6.09
N ARG A 109 5.91 -5.37 -6.78
CA ARG A 109 4.91 -4.34 -6.46
C ARG A 109 3.49 -4.89 -6.47
N VAL A 110 3.11 -5.68 -7.47
CA VAL A 110 1.75 -6.24 -7.53
C VAL A 110 1.52 -7.29 -6.46
N LEU A 111 2.54 -8.09 -6.14
CA LEU A 111 2.48 -9.03 -5.03
C LEU A 111 2.28 -8.29 -3.69
N LEU A 112 3.05 -7.23 -3.43
CA LEU A 112 2.90 -6.41 -2.23
C LEU A 112 1.51 -5.78 -2.11
N VAL A 113 0.96 -5.28 -3.23
CA VAL A 113 -0.42 -4.76 -3.27
C VAL A 113 -1.42 -5.87 -2.99
N GLY A 114 -1.22 -7.08 -3.53
CA GLY A 114 -2.08 -8.24 -3.27
C GLY A 114 -2.09 -8.68 -1.80
N VAL A 115 -0.91 -8.73 -1.16
CA VAL A 115 -0.80 -9.03 0.28
C VAL A 115 -1.47 -7.93 1.11
N GLY A 116 -1.24 -6.66 0.79
CA GLY A 116 -1.92 -5.54 1.45
C GLY A 116 -3.44 -5.61 1.30
N LEU A 117 -3.94 -5.98 0.13
CA LEU A 117 -5.37 -6.21 -0.10
C LEU A 117 -5.88 -7.36 0.78
N ALA A 118 -5.19 -8.50 0.84
CA ALA A 118 -5.57 -9.62 1.69
C ALA A 118 -5.64 -9.21 3.17
N VAL A 119 -4.66 -8.43 3.66
CA VAL A 119 -4.69 -7.87 5.02
C VAL A 119 -5.97 -7.06 5.25
N VAL A 120 -6.29 -6.14 4.35
CA VAL A 120 -7.49 -5.28 4.47
C VAL A 120 -8.77 -6.11 4.40
N LEU A 121 -8.86 -7.07 3.49
CA LEU A 121 -10.06 -7.90 3.33
C LEU A 121 -10.31 -8.80 4.54
N HIS A 122 -9.27 -9.38 5.14
CA HIS A 122 -9.42 -10.14 6.40
C HIS A 122 -9.79 -9.23 7.56
N ALA A 123 -9.18 -8.05 7.67
CA ALA A 123 -9.54 -7.08 8.70
C ALA A 123 -11.01 -6.63 8.60
N MET A 124 -11.56 -6.57 7.39
CA MET A 124 -12.96 -6.23 7.10
C MET A 124 -13.91 -7.43 7.08
N GLN A 125 -13.41 -8.66 7.31
CA GLN A 125 -14.18 -9.91 7.20
C GLN A 125 -14.84 -10.13 5.82
N TRP A 126 -14.20 -9.63 4.77
CA TRP A 126 -14.64 -9.79 3.37
C TRP A 126 -13.97 -10.97 2.66
N ASN A 127 -13.06 -11.66 3.35
CA ASN A 127 -12.39 -12.86 2.87
C ASN A 127 -13.34 -14.07 2.71
N GLU A 128 -14.53 -14.05 3.31
CA GLU A 128 -15.55 -15.10 3.13
C GLU A 128 -16.38 -14.94 1.85
N GLN A 129 -16.23 -13.81 1.14
CA GLN A 129 -17.03 -13.53 -0.03
C GLN A 129 -16.69 -14.48 -1.19
N PRO A 130 -17.68 -14.91 -2.00
CA PRO A 130 -17.45 -15.85 -3.10
C PRO A 130 -16.40 -15.38 -4.11
N TRP A 131 -16.35 -14.08 -4.39
CA TRP A 131 -15.38 -13.51 -5.33
C TRP A 131 -13.94 -13.54 -4.81
N TRP A 132 -13.71 -13.61 -3.49
CA TRP A 132 -12.37 -13.81 -2.93
C TRP A 132 -12.03 -15.30 -2.92
N GLN A 133 -12.87 -16.13 -2.32
CA GLN A 133 -12.60 -17.56 -2.16
C GLN A 133 -12.45 -18.33 -3.48
N GLN A 134 -13.18 -17.92 -4.54
CA GLN A 134 -13.09 -18.54 -5.85
C GLN A 134 -11.91 -18.02 -6.69
N ALA A 135 -11.24 -16.95 -6.27
CA ALA A 135 -10.09 -16.40 -6.99
C ALA A 135 -8.86 -17.27 -6.76
N SER A 136 -8.16 -17.64 -7.82
CA SER A 136 -6.89 -18.37 -7.73
C SER A 136 -5.78 -17.57 -7.04
N VAL A 137 -5.84 -16.24 -7.12
CA VAL A 137 -4.89 -15.34 -6.44
C VAL A 137 -5.08 -15.24 -4.92
N SER A 138 -6.22 -15.68 -4.38
CA SER A 138 -6.52 -15.55 -2.93
C SER A 138 -5.55 -16.36 -2.08
N MET A 139 -5.38 -17.65 -2.41
CA MET A 139 -4.55 -18.59 -1.66
C MET A 139 -3.10 -18.10 -1.45
N PRO A 140 -2.32 -17.72 -2.49
CA PRO A 140 -0.95 -17.25 -2.28
C PRO A 140 -0.87 -15.95 -1.48
N PHE A 141 -1.85 -15.04 -1.61
CA PHE A 141 -1.88 -13.82 -0.81
C PHE A 141 -2.26 -14.07 0.65
N ASP A 142 -3.16 -15.02 0.90
CA ASP A 142 -3.51 -15.45 2.25
C ASP A 142 -2.33 -16.16 2.93
N THR A 143 -1.57 -16.98 2.20
CA THR A 143 -0.33 -17.58 2.71
C THR A 143 0.71 -16.50 3.06
N ALA A 144 0.98 -15.58 2.15
CA ALA A 144 1.92 -14.49 2.41
C ALA A 144 1.47 -13.57 3.55
N ARG A 145 0.16 -13.39 3.75
CA ARG A 145 -0.41 -12.69 4.91
C ARG A 145 -0.10 -13.40 6.22
N LEU A 146 -0.18 -14.73 6.26
CA LEU A 146 0.15 -15.53 7.45
C LEU A 146 1.65 -15.46 7.77
N GLU A 147 2.52 -15.55 6.76
CA GLU A 147 3.97 -15.35 6.95
C GLU A 147 4.26 -13.94 7.51
N LEU A 148 3.54 -12.92 7.01
CA LEU A 148 3.65 -11.57 7.52
C LEU A 148 3.20 -11.46 8.99
N MET A 149 2.19 -12.22 9.43
CA MET A 149 1.75 -12.25 10.83
C MET A 149 2.86 -12.75 11.76
N GLU A 150 3.64 -13.75 11.34
CA GLU A 150 4.74 -14.30 12.14
C GLU A 150 5.83 -13.26 12.38
N TRP A 151 6.09 -12.41 11.39
CA TRP A 151 7.12 -11.37 11.46
C TRP A 151 6.65 -10.12 12.22
N PHE A 152 5.34 -9.87 12.26
CA PHE A 152 4.74 -8.68 12.88
C PHE A 152 3.62 -9.05 13.87
N PRO A 153 3.93 -9.80 14.95
CA PRO A 153 2.92 -10.29 15.90
C PRO A 153 2.19 -9.15 16.62
N GLN A 154 2.83 -7.99 16.78
CA GLN A 154 2.23 -6.80 17.41
C GLN A 154 1.16 -6.10 16.56
N TRP A 155 1.00 -6.44 15.27
CA TRP A 155 0.04 -5.76 14.39
C TRP A 155 -1.36 -6.39 14.48
N LYS A 156 -2.23 -5.80 15.33
CA LYS A 156 -3.61 -6.26 15.54
C LYS A 156 -4.44 -6.41 14.26
N ILE A 157 -4.21 -5.57 13.24
CA ILE A 157 -4.94 -5.63 11.96
C ILE A 157 -4.71 -6.95 11.20
N LEU A 158 -3.59 -7.64 11.47
CA LEU A 158 -3.29 -8.92 10.85
C LEU A 158 -3.95 -10.10 11.58
N GLN A 159 -4.37 -9.89 12.83
CA GLN A 159 -4.93 -10.94 13.66
C GLN A 159 -6.41 -11.15 13.32
N PRO A 160 -6.92 -12.39 13.39
CA PRO A 160 -8.35 -12.63 13.30
C PRO A 160 -9.09 -11.75 14.32
N PRO A 161 -10.29 -11.24 14.00
CA PRO A 161 -11.10 -10.51 14.95
C PRO A 161 -11.21 -11.31 16.25
N GLU A 162 -10.94 -10.67 17.39
CA GLU A 162 -11.11 -11.32 18.69
C GLU A 162 -12.53 -11.86 18.77
N GLN A 163 -12.66 -13.19 18.77
CA GLN A 163 -13.97 -13.81 18.96
C GLN A 163 -14.44 -13.46 20.37
N PRO A 164 -15.67 -12.95 20.53
CA PRO A 164 -16.21 -12.74 21.87
C PRO A 164 -16.09 -14.05 22.65
N PRO A 165 -15.78 -14.00 23.95
CA PRO A 165 -15.66 -15.22 24.75
C PRO A 165 -16.91 -16.05 24.55
N VAL A 166 -16.74 -17.25 23.98
CA VAL A 166 -17.82 -18.21 23.86
C VAL A 166 -18.26 -18.50 25.29
N ILE A 167 -19.43 -18.01 25.68
CA ILE A 167 -20.02 -18.33 26.98
C ILE A 167 -20.43 -19.80 26.89
N VAL A 168 -19.49 -20.69 27.17
CA VAL A 168 -19.77 -22.11 27.32
C VAL A 168 -20.56 -22.23 28.63
N PRO A 169 -21.84 -22.65 28.59
CA PRO A 169 -22.60 -22.84 29.81
C PRO A 169 -21.84 -23.82 30.70
N SER A 170 -21.63 -23.47 31.96
CA SER A 170 -21.04 -24.41 32.91
C SER A 170 -21.89 -25.68 32.99
N ALA A 171 -21.29 -26.83 33.32
CA ALA A 171 -22.02 -28.10 33.43
C ALA A 171 -23.28 -27.98 34.32
N ALA A 172 -23.21 -27.17 35.38
CA ALA A 172 -24.34 -26.86 36.24
C ALA A 172 -25.48 -26.09 35.53
N GLN A 173 -25.15 -25.17 34.63
CA GLN A 173 -26.14 -24.44 33.82
C GLN A 173 -26.75 -25.35 32.74
N ALA A 174 -25.95 -26.21 32.11
CA ALA A 174 -26.44 -27.18 31.14
C ALA A 174 -27.43 -28.18 31.76
N GLU A 175 -27.17 -28.67 32.98
CA GLU A 175 -28.12 -29.53 33.70
C GLU A 175 -29.42 -28.82 34.08
N LEU A 176 -29.36 -27.53 34.41
CA LEU A 176 -30.57 -26.73 34.68
C LEU A 176 -31.43 -26.51 33.43
N PHE A 177 -30.81 -26.37 32.25
CA PHE A 177 -31.54 -26.28 30.98
C PHE A 177 -32.18 -27.61 30.57
N LEU A 178 -31.54 -28.75 30.86
CA LEU A 178 -32.09 -30.07 30.56
C LEU A 178 -33.20 -30.52 31.53
N ARG A 179 -33.34 -29.84 32.68
CA ARG A 179 -34.40 -30.10 33.67
C ARG A 179 -35.66 -29.24 33.48
N ARG A 180 -35.70 -28.35 32.49
CA ARG A 180 -36.88 -27.56 32.09
C ARG A 180 -37.53 -28.14 30.85
#